data_AF-A0AAV2NHT2-F1
#
_entry.id   AF-A0AAV2NHT2-F1
#
_cell.length_a   1.000
_cell.length_b   1.000
_cell.length_c   1.000
_cell.angle_alpha   90.00
_cell.angle_beta   90.00
_cell.angle_gamma   90.00
#
_symmetry.space_group_name_H-M   'P 1'
#
loop_
_entity.id
_entity.type
_entity.pdbx_description
1 polymer ?
#
loop_
_entity_poly.entity_id
_entity_poly.type
_entity_poly.pdbx_seq_one_letter_code
_entity_poly.pdbx_strand_id
1 'polypeptide(L)'
;MVDKLSINESTKRNITSKLIQEATAQKDITEHDLKRTISLYDIDGMSLEELYASLCRITENPRQPFSFLANISNEFADGNQSSMETGKSTEIDIQLAAVAKRIESTKILLDKAKSYVEDIRLRAKQNVCQSSEINGYYDDKTKVEKEEQFS
;
A
#
# COMPACT_ATOMS: atom_id res chain seq x y z
N MET A 1 -10.63 50.88 51.85
CA MET A 1 -9.25 51.29 51.51
C MET A 1 -8.78 50.35 50.41
N VAL A 2 -8.47 50.87 49.22
CA VAL A 2 -7.95 50.07 48.10
C VAL A 2 -6.60 50.67 47.75
N ASP A 3 -5.54 49.96 48.06
CA ASP A 3 -4.18 50.41 47.81
C ASP A 3 -3.91 50.39 46.30
N LYS A 4 -3.70 51.58 45.73
CA LYS A 4 -3.27 51.73 44.34
C LYS A 4 -1.81 51.28 44.23
N LEU A 5 -1.60 50.10 43.66
CA LEU A 5 -0.29 49.64 43.23
C LEU A 5 0.16 50.46 42.02
N SER A 6 0.96 51.50 42.23
CA SER A 6 1.57 52.26 41.14
C SER A 6 2.80 51.50 40.61
N ILE A 7 2.75 51.07 39.35
CA ILE A 7 3.89 50.46 38.68
C ILE A 7 4.87 51.57 38.28
N ASN A 8 6.11 51.47 38.75
CA ASN A 8 7.19 52.41 38.43
C ASN A 8 7.60 52.28 36.95
N GLU A 9 7.56 53.38 36.21
CA GLU A 9 7.87 53.48 34.77
C GLU A 9 9.29 52.98 34.45
N SER A 10 10.24 53.14 35.38
CA SER A 10 11.62 52.67 35.25
C SER A 10 11.73 51.14 35.20
N THR A 11 10.88 50.43 35.94
CA THR A 11 10.84 48.97 35.96
C THR A 11 10.32 48.42 34.63
N LYS A 12 9.35 49.11 34.01
CA LYS A 12 8.80 48.72 32.71
C LYS A 12 9.85 48.83 31.60
N ARG A 13 10.62 49.92 31.57
CA ARG A 13 11.70 50.14 30.58
C ARG A 13 12.82 49.11 30.71
N ASN A 14 13.18 48.73 31.94
CA ASN A 14 14.23 47.74 32.20
C ASN A 14 13.86 46.35 31.65
N ILE A 15 12.60 45.92 31.84
CA ILE A 15 12.09 44.66 31.30
C ILE A 15 12.19 44.65 29.77
N THR A 16 11.79 45.74 29.11
CA THR A 16 11.84 45.82 27.64
C THR A 16 13.27 45.78 27.11
N SER A 17 14.21 46.47 27.75
CA SER A 17 15.62 46.43 27.33
C SER A 17 16.26 45.06 27.51
N LYS A 18 15.92 44.33 28.58
CA LYS A 18 16.45 42.99 28.85
C LYS A 18 15.94 41.97 27.85
N LEU A 19 14.64 42.05 27.52
CA LEU A 19 14.00 41.16 26.54
C LEU A 19 14.57 41.35 25.13
N ILE A 20 14.82 42.60 24.72
CA ILE A 20 15.44 42.90 23.42
C ILE A 20 16.87 42.37 23.36
N GLN A 21 17.64 42.51 24.45
CA GLN A 21 19.01 42.04 24.51
C GLN A 21 19.10 40.50 24.45
N GLU A 22 18.19 39.78 25.11
CA GLU A 22 18.08 38.31 25.00
C GLU A 22 17.67 37.85 23.60
N ALA A 23 16.74 38.55 22.94
CA ALA A 23 16.34 38.23 21.57
C ALA A 23 17.49 38.41 20.57
N THR A 24 18.34 39.43 20.74
CA THR A 24 19.54 39.61 19.91
C THR A 24 20.69 38.65 20.23
N ALA A 25 20.67 37.99 21.41
CA ALA A 25 21.68 37.00 21.78
C ALA A 25 21.33 35.57 21.30
N GLN A 26 20.11 35.37 20.79
CA GLN A 26 19.70 34.11 20.20
C GLN A 26 20.41 33.93 18.85
N LYS A 27 21.54 33.21 18.90
CA LYS A 27 22.26 32.76 17.70
C LYS A 27 21.29 32.06 16.75
N ASP A 28 21.23 32.55 15.52
CA ASP A 28 20.60 31.86 14.41
C ASP A 28 21.18 30.44 14.29
N ILE A 29 20.34 29.44 14.52
CA ILE A 29 20.69 28.04 14.31
C ILE A 29 20.75 27.85 12.80
N THR A 30 21.95 27.82 12.25
CA THR A 30 22.18 27.56 10.82
C THR A 30 21.78 26.13 10.46
N GLU A 31 21.20 25.94 9.26
CA GLU A 31 20.68 24.66 8.72
C GLU A 31 21.67 23.48 8.82
N HIS A 32 22.98 23.77 8.84
CA HIS A 32 24.03 22.76 8.99
C HIS A 32 24.07 22.10 10.38
N ASP A 33 23.63 22.77 11.44
CA ASP A 33 23.60 22.21 12.79
C ASP A 33 22.50 21.13 12.93
N LEU A 34 21.40 21.29 12.18
CA LEU A 34 20.29 20.33 12.17
C LEU A 34 20.66 19.01 11.46
N LYS A 35 21.45 19.07 10.38
CA LYS A 35 21.88 17.89 9.62
C LYS A 35 22.79 16.96 10.45
N ARG A 36 23.53 17.49 11.43
CA ARG A 36 24.40 16.68 12.30
C ARG A 36 23.62 15.89 13.36
N THR A 37 22.48 16.40 13.81
CA THR A 37 21.65 15.78 14.85
C THR A 37 20.73 14.67 14.34
N ILE A 38 20.35 14.69 13.05
CA ILE A 38 19.45 13.67 12.46
C ILE A 38 20.12 12.28 12.37
N SER A 39 21.46 12.22 12.43
CA SER A 39 22.25 10.99 12.25
C SER A 39 22.46 10.14 13.53
N LEU A 40 21.85 10.47 14.67
CA LEU A 40 22.22 9.84 15.95
C LEU A 40 21.42 8.57 16.32
N TYR A 41 20.26 8.34 15.71
CA TYR A 41 19.44 7.17 15.99
C TYR A 41 18.96 6.54 14.69
N ASP A 42 19.33 5.29 14.47
CA ASP A 42 18.74 4.44 13.43
C ASP A 42 17.36 3.98 13.93
N ILE A 43 16.33 4.68 13.47
CA ILE A 43 14.93 4.37 13.82
C ILE A 43 14.48 3.11 13.08
N ASP A 44 14.99 2.88 11.87
CA ASP A 44 14.59 1.76 11.01
C ASP A 44 15.17 0.43 11.52
N GLY A 45 16.31 0.48 12.23
CA GLY A 45 16.96 -0.68 12.86
C GLY A 45 16.53 -0.98 14.30
N MET A 46 15.62 -0.21 14.90
CA MET A 46 15.22 -0.36 16.31
C MET A 46 14.38 -1.63 16.53
N SER A 47 14.76 -2.44 17.52
CA SER A 47 13.96 -3.60 17.94
C SER A 47 12.74 -3.20 18.77
N LEU A 48 11.72 -4.08 18.81
CA LEU A 48 10.50 -3.85 19.60
C LEU A 48 10.82 -3.70 21.09
N GLU A 49 11.77 -4.49 21.59
CA GLU A 49 12.23 -4.47 22.97
C GLU A 49 12.90 -3.14 23.33
N GLU A 50 13.71 -2.59 22.43
CA GLU A 50 14.35 -1.29 22.60
C GLU A 50 13.33 -0.15 22.60
N LEU A 51 12.33 -0.23 21.71
CA LEU A 51 11.23 0.72 21.68
C LEU A 51 10.44 0.71 23.00
N TYR A 52 10.10 -0.48 23.49
CA TYR A 52 9.39 -0.64 24.77
C TYR A 52 10.22 -0.12 25.95
N ALA A 53 11.51 -0.45 25.99
CA ALA A 53 12.43 0.05 27.01
C ALA A 53 12.57 1.57 26.96
N SER A 54 12.52 2.18 25.76
CA SER A 54 12.51 3.63 25.60
C SER A 54 11.22 4.25 26.16
N LEU A 55 10.07 3.64 25.84
CA LEU A 55 8.77 4.07 26.32
C LEU A 55 8.68 4.06 27.86
N CYS A 56 9.16 2.98 28.50
CA CYS A 56 9.24 2.90 29.96
C CYS A 56 10.07 4.03 30.57
N ARG A 57 11.25 4.34 29.99
CA ARG A 57 12.12 5.43 30.48
C ARG A 57 11.44 6.79 30.42
N ILE A 58 10.65 7.04 29.39
CA ILE A 58 9.93 8.31 29.22
C ILE A 58 8.83 8.44 30.28
N THR A 59 8.16 7.34 30.62
CA THR A 59 7.17 7.29 31.71
C THR A 59 7.81 7.47 33.08
N GLU A 60 8.94 6.79 33.34
CA GLU A 60 9.62 6.82 34.64
C GLU A 60 10.34 8.15 34.91
N ASN A 61 10.92 8.77 33.89
CA ASN A 61 11.71 10.00 34.01
C ASN A 61 11.37 11.01 32.90
N PRO A 62 10.19 11.63 32.95
CA PRO A 62 9.78 12.64 31.98
C PRO A 62 10.66 13.88 32.08
N ARG A 63 11.26 14.29 30.95
CA ARG A 63 12.09 15.50 30.86
C ARG A 63 11.40 16.58 30.05
N GLN A 64 11.46 17.82 30.53
CA GLN A 64 11.00 18.98 29.77
C GLN A 64 11.88 19.21 28.53
N PRO A 65 11.32 19.65 27.38
CA PRO A 65 9.90 20.00 27.15
C PRO A 65 9.01 18.80 26.78
N PHE A 66 9.58 17.59 26.71
CA PHE A 66 8.93 16.38 26.20
C PHE A 66 8.15 15.58 27.26
N SER A 67 7.87 16.17 28.42
CA SER A 67 7.16 15.47 29.50
C SER A 67 5.75 15.04 29.11
N PHE A 68 5.17 15.65 28.07
CA PHE A 68 3.87 15.26 27.53
C PHE A 68 3.87 13.83 26.96
N LEU A 69 5.04 13.30 26.55
CA LEU A 69 5.16 11.94 26.02
C LEU A 69 4.94 10.86 27.08
N ALA A 70 5.09 11.16 28.38
CA ALA A 70 4.86 10.17 29.45
C ALA A 70 3.42 9.65 29.50
N ASN A 71 2.46 10.42 28.98
CA ASN A 71 1.06 10.03 28.93
C ASN A 71 0.73 9.13 27.74
N ILE A 72 1.62 9.06 26.74
CA ILE A 72 1.41 8.24 25.54
C ILE A 72 1.52 6.76 25.89
N SER A 73 2.42 6.40 26.81
CA SER A 73 2.66 5.03 27.23
C SER A 73 1.43 4.34 27.83
N ASN A 74 0.56 5.09 28.51
CA ASN A 74 -0.64 4.53 29.13
C ASN A 74 -1.66 4.07 28.08
N GLU A 75 -1.71 4.71 26.91
CA GLU A 75 -2.57 4.27 25.80
C GLU A 75 -2.14 2.89 25.24
N PHE A 76 -0.85 2.54 25.39
CA PHE A 76 -0.30 1.24 25.01
C PHE A 76 -0.32 0.20 26.16
N ALA A 77 -0.27 0.65 27.42
CA ALA A 77 -0.23 -0.20 28.60
C ALA A 77 -1.63 -0.57 29.13
N ASP A 78 -2.63 0.30 28.95
CA ASP A 78 -4.02 0.08 29.38
C ASP A 78 -4.73 -0.88 28.43
N GLY A 79 -4.34 -2.15 28.43
CA GLY A 79 -5.19 -3.32 28.12
C GLY A 79 -5.84 -3.41 26.73
N ASN A 80 -5.80 -2.37 25.91
CA ASN A 80 -6.26 -2.34 24.53
C ASN A 80 -5.13 -2.81 23.60
N GLN A 81 -4.41 -3.84 24.05
CA GLN A 81 -3.61 -4.69 23.17
C GLN A 81 -4.47 -5.43 22.13
N SER A 82 -5.79 -5.20 22.08
CA SER A 82 -6.65 -5.66 21.00
C SER A 82 -6.41 -4.94 19.66
N SER A 83 -5.69 -3.80 19.64
CA SER A 83 -5.35 -3.14 18.36
C SER A 83 -3.98 -3.56 17.79
N MET A 84 -3.12 -4.16 18.61
CA MET A 84 -1.91 -4.85 18.16
C MET A 84 -2.20 -6.34 17.92
N GLU A 85 -3.43 -6.65 17.49
CA GLU A 85 -3.79 -7.99 17.08
C GLU A 85 -3.23 -8.23 15.67
N THR A 86 -1.93 -8.53 15.62
CA THR A 86 -1.13 -8.89 14.43
C THR A 86 -1.60 -10.18 13.72
N GLY A 87 -2.86 -10.58 13.93
CA GLY A 87 -3.45 -11.82 13.42
C GLY A 87 -4.92 -11.73 13.03
N LYS A 88 -5.63 -10.62 13.27
CA LYS A 88 -6.98 -10.44 12.74
C LYS A 88 -6.90 -9.80 11.36
N SER A 89 -7.37 -10.55 10.36
CA SER A 89 -7.60 -10.01 9.02
C SER A 89 -8.46 -8.76 9.11
N THR A 90 -7.90 -7.65 8.63
CA THR A 90 -8.62 -6.40 8.46
C THR A 90 -9.75 -6.62 7.44
N GLU A 91 -10.79 -5.80 7.48
CA GLU A 91 -11.82 -5.76 6.44
C GLU A 91 -11.21 -5.67 5.03
N ILE A 92 -10.12 -4.90 4.89
CA ILE A 92 -9.35 -4.80 3.64
C ILE A 92 -8.76 -6.15 3.24
N ASP A 93 -8.23 -6.94 4.17
CA ASP A 93 -7.64 -8.25 3.90
C ASP A 93 -8.70 -9.25 3.43
N ILE A 94 -9.90 -9.19 4.01
CA ILE A 94 -11.05 -10.02 3.62
C ILE A 94 -11.49 -9.66 2.18
N GLN A 95 -11.62 -8.38 1.88
CA GLN A 95 -11.98 -7.92 0.54
C GLN A 95 -10.92 -8.29 -0.49
N LEU A 96 -9.64 -8.14 -0.14
CA LEU A 96 -8.53 -8.49 -1.01
C LEU A 96 -8.53 -10.00 -1.33
N ALA A 97 -8.76 -10.86 -0.34
CA ALA A 97 -8.87 -12.30 -0.53
C ALA A 97 -10.08 -12.67 -1.42
N ALA A 98 -11.22 -12.01 -1.25
CA ALA A 98 -12.39 -12.21 -2.10
C ALA A 98 -12.12 -11.83 -3.56
N VAL A 99 -11.44 -10.70 -3.79
CA VAL A 99 -11.04 -10.26 -5.13
C VAL A 99 -10.05 -11.24 -5.76
N ALA A 100 -9.03 -11.70 -5.02
CA ALA A 100 -8.07 -12.68 -5.51
C ALA A 100 -8.76 -13.98 -5.97
N LYS A 101 -9.69 -14.50 -5.15
CA LYS A 101 -10.48 -15.69 -5.49
C LYS A 101 -11.34 -15.51 -6.74
N ARG A 102 -11.93 -14.31 -6.91
CA ARG A 102 -12.70 -13.97 -8.11
C ARG A 102 -11.81 -13.91 -9.36
N ILE A 103 -10.63 -13.30 -9.26
CA ILE A 103 -9.66 -13.22 -10.38
C ILE A 103 -9.26 -14.63 -10.81
N GLU A 104 -8.92 -15.50 -9.86
CA GLU A 104 -8.50 -16.87 -10.16
C GLU A 104 -9.62 -17.70 -10.80
N SER A 105 -10.84 -17.59 -10.27
CA SER A 105 -12.01 -18.27 -10.85
C SER A 105 -12.29 -17.80 -12.29
N THR A 106 -12.14 -16.49 -12.54
CA THR A 106 -12.36 -15.90 -13.87
C THR A 106 -11.28 -16.35 -14.86
N LYS A 107 -10.03 -16.45 -14.41
CA LYS A 107 -8.92 -16.98 -15.22
C LYS A 107 -9.19 -18.41 -15.68
N ILE A 108 -9.61 -19.29 -14.77
CA ILE A 108 -9.96 -20.69 -15.10
C ILE A 108 -11.09 -20.74 -16.13
N LEU A 109 -12.12 -19.91 -15.96
CA LEU A 109 -13.24 -19.85 -16.90
C LEU A 109 -12.79 -19.38 -18.29
N LEU A 110 -11.92 -18.36 -18.35
CA LEU A 110 -11.36 -17.87 -19.60
C LEU A 110 -10.51 -18.92 -20.31
N ASP A 111 -9.67 -19.64 -19.57
CA ASP A 111 -8.85 -20.73 -20.12
C ASP A 111 -9.72 -21.86 -20.69
N LYS A 112 -10.80 -22.22 -19.98
CA LYS A 112 -11.78 -23.21 -20.47
C LYS A 112 -12.50 -22.73 -21.73
N ALA A 113 -12.93 -21.47 -21.77
CA ALA A 113 -13.57 -20.89 -22.93
C ALA A 113 -12.63 -20.86 -24.14
N LYS A 114 -11.37 -20.46 -23.94
CA LYS A 114 -10.33 -20.47 -24.97
C LYS A 114 -10.09 -21.88 -25.52
N SER A 115 -9.96 -22.85 -24.64
CA SER A 115 -9.80 -24.27 -25.03
C SER A 115 -10.99 -24.76 -25.87
N TYR A 116 -12.21 -24.43 -25.45
CA TYR A 116 -13.43 -24.80 -26.18
C TYR A 116 -13.50 -24.18 -27.59
N VAL A 117 -13.14 -22.90 -27.72
CA VAL A 117 -13.09 -22.23 -29.03
C VAL A 117 -12.05 -22.88 -29.94
N GLU A 118 -10.86 -23.20 -29.42
CA GLU A 118 -9.83 -23.89 -30.19
C GLU A 118 -10.26 -25.28 -30.64
N ASP A 119 -10.94 -26.03 -29.78
CA ASP A 119 -11.51 -27.34 -30.10
C ASP A 119 -12.57 -27.25 -31.22
N ILE A 120 -13.46 -26.25 -31.17
CA ILE A 120 -14.39 -25.97 -32.29
C ILE A 120 -13.61 -25.63 -33.56
N ARG A 121 -12.59 -24.77 -33.48
CA ARG A 121 -11.79 -24.37 -34.64
C ARG A 121 -11.10 -25.57 -35.29
N LEU A 122 -10.55 -26.48 -34.48
CA LEU A 122 -9.91 -27.71 -34.96
C LEU A 122 -10.93 -28.63 -35.66
N ARG A 123 -12.09 -28.87 -35.04
CA ARG A 123 -13.18 -29.65 -35.68
C ARG A 123 -13.65 -29.04 -36.99
N ALA A 124 -13.86 -27.72 -37.02
CA ALA A 124 -14.25 -27.01 -38.24
C ALA A 124 -13.21 -27.19 -39.36
N LYS A 125 -11.92 -27.06 -39.03
CA LYS A 125 -10.82 -27.27 -39.99
C LYS A 125 -10.78 -28.71 -40.52
N GLN A 126 -11.04 -29.71 -39.67
CA GLN A 126 -11.06 -31.12 -40.06
C GLN A 126 -12.27 -31.45 -40.97
N ASN A 127 -13.45 -30.92 -40.64
CA ASN A 127 -14.66 -31.12 -41.44
C ASN A 127 -14.58 -30.46 -42.82
N VAL A 128 -13.96 -29.29 -42.94
CA VAL A 128 -13.72 -28.64 -44.24
C VAL A 128 -12.82 -29.53 -45.13
N CYS A 129 -11.76 -30.10 -44.55
CA CYS A 129 -10.80 -30.95 -45.27
C CYS A 129 -11.43 -32.28 -45.76
N GLN A 130 -12.36 -32.87 -45.00
CA GLN A 130 -13.10 -34.07 -45.41
C GLN A 130 -14.13 -33.79 -46.52
N SER A 131 -14.74 -32.61 -46.56
CA SER A 131 -15.72 -32.26 -47.61
C SER A 131 -15.06 -32.08 -48.98
N SER A 132 -13.79 -31.67 -49.03
CA SER A 132 -13.01 -31.54 -50.27
C SER A 132 -12.54 -32.88 -50.85
N GLU A 133 -12.46 -33.94 -50.06
CA GLU A 133 -12.06 -35.28 -50.53
C GLU A 133 -13.24 -36.09 -51.10
N ILE A 134 -14.49 -35.77 -50.72
CA ILE A 134 -15.68 -36.54 -51.15
C ILE A 134 -16.18 -36.10 -52.55
N ASN A 135 -15.83 -34.89 -53.01
CA ASN A 135 -16.34 -34.36 -54.28
C ASN A 135 -15.49 -34.68 -55.53
N GLY A 136 -14.51 -35.59 -55.40
CA GLY A 136 -13.55 -35.90 -56.46
C GLY A 136 -13.62 -37.31 -57.06
N TYR A 137 -14.66 -38.12 -56.79
CA TYR A 137 -14.64 -39.55 -57.16
C TYR A 137 -15.84 -40.10 -57.95
N TYR A 138 -16.69 -39.27 -58.55
CA TYR A 138 -17.65 -39.77 -59.57
C TYR A 138 -17.88 -38.74 -60.67
N ASP A 139 -16.99 -38.69 -61.65
CA ASP A 139 -17.37 -38.22 -63.00
C ASP A 139 -16.40 -38.76 -64.08
N ASP A 140 -16.33 -40.08 -64.29
CA ASP A 140 -15.67 -40.62 -65.48
C ASP A 140 -16.15 -42.03 -65.92
N LYS A 141 -17.48 -42.23 -66.01
CA LYS A 141 -18.07 -43.49 -66.53
C LYS A 141 -19.38 -43.30 -67.31
N THR A 142 -19.57 -42.19 -68.03
CA THR A 142 -20.75 -42.03 -68.93
C THR A 142 -20.41 -41.44 -70.31
N LYS A 143 -19.17 -41.57 -70.78
CA LYS A 143 -18.76 -41.20 -72.15
C LYS A 143 -18.09 -42.35 -72.91
N VAL A 144 -18.63 -43.57 -72.87
CA VAL A 144 -18.28 -44.61 -73.86
C VAL A 144 -19.50 -45.48 -74.13
N GLU A 145 -20.56 -44.92 -74.75
CA GLU A 145 -21.60 -45.73 -75.39
C GLU A 145 -22.52 -44.88 -76.29
N LYS A 146 -21.96 -44.03 -77.17
CA LYS A 146 -22.73 -43.35 -78.26
C LYS A 146 -21.93 -43.11 -79.54
N GLU A 147 -21.01 -44.00 -79.91
CA GLU A 147 -20.32 -43.94 -81.22
C GLU A 147 -20.38 -45.24 -82.03
N GLU A 148 -21.29 -46.17 -81.73
CA GLU A 148 -21.45 -47.41 -82.52
C GLU A 148 -22.86 -47.64 -83.09
N GLN A 149 -23.57 -46.55 -83.38
CA GLN A 149 -24.77 -46.59 -84.22
C GLN A 149 -24.80 -45.38 -85.15
N PHE A 150 -23.78 -45.17 -85.99
CA PHE A 150 -23.86 -44.44 -87.27
C PHE A 150 -22.50 -44.55 -87.97
N SER A 151 -22.24 -45.69 -88.61
CA SER A 151 -21.28 -45.82 -89.72
C SER A 151 -21.75 -46.95 -90.62
#